data_AF-A0A1S1YW67-F1
#
_entry.id   AF-A0A1S1YW67-F1
#
_cell.length_a   1.000
_cell.length_b   1.000
_cell.length_c   1.000
_cell.angle_alpha   90.00
_cell.angle_beta   90.00
_cell.angle_gamma   90.00
#
_symmetry.space_group_name_H-M   'P 1'
#
loop_
_entity.id
_entity.type
_entity.pdbx_description
1 polymer ?
#
loop_
_entity_poly.entity_id
_entity_poly.type
_entity_poly.pdbx_seq_one_letter_code
_entity_poly.pdbx_strand_id
1 'polypeptide(L)' 'MNDVTFEDFFEGDTGTPSKIDSLPNLTLEEEKLYRKVRSNNYRLEREKIPNDHVIKILSKKQ' A
#
# COMPACT_ATOMS: atom_id res chain seq x y z
N MET A 1 1.71 -4.22 2.85
CA MET A 1 2.43 -2.96 2.55
C MET A 1 2.21 -2.05 3.75
N ASN A 2 3.23 -1.32 4.19
CA ASN A 2 3.09 -0.33 5.26
C ASN A 2 3.16 1.09 4.68
N ASP A 3 2.84 2.09 5.50
CA ASP A 3 2.78 3.50 5.09
C ASP A 3 4.13 3.98 4.53
N VAL A 4 5.24 3.57 5.14
CA VAL A 4 6.60 3.89 4.65
C VAL A 4 6.82 3.42 3.21
N THR A 5 6.49 2.17 2.89
CA THR A 5 6.62 1.66 1.52
C THR A 5 5.69 2.39 0.56
N PHE A 6 4.53 2.85 1.02
CA PHE A 6 3.63 3.62 0.17
C PHE A 6 4.21 5.00 -0.15
N GLU A 7 4.66 5.75 0.85
CA GLU A 7 5.24 7.09 0.67
C GLU A 7 6.53 7.05 -0.17
N ASP A 8 7.36 6.02 -0.03
CA ASP A 8 8.63 5.90 -0.77
C ASP A 8 8.43 5.69 -2.28
N PHE A 9 7.32 5.08 -2.70
CA PHE A 9 7.13 4.64 -4.10
C PHE A 9 5.87 5.18 -4.77
N PHE A 10 5.02 5.91 -4.04
CA PHE A 10 3.82 6.50 -4.61
C PHE A 10 4.15 7.75 -5.43
N GLU A 11 3.76 7.75 -6.70
CA GLU A 11 4.08 8.83 -7.66
C GLU A 11 2.85 9.69 -8.00
N GLY A 12 1.78 9.64 -7.20
CA GLY A 12 0.57 10.43 -7.45
C GLY A 12 -0.46 9.77 -8.35
N ASP A 13 -0.34 8.47 -8.66
CA ASP A 13 -1.30 7.80 -9.53
C ASP A 13 -2.67 7.62 -8.87
N THR A 14 -3.70 7.63 -9.71
CA THR A 14 -5.06 7.29 -9.32
C THR A 14 -5.50 5.95 -9.91
N GLY A 15 -6.35 5.23 -9.18
CA GLY A 15 -6.88 3.94 -9.59
C GLY A 15 -8.35 3.95 -9.99
N THR A 16 -8.96 2.78 -9.92
CA THR A 16 -10.41 2.61 -10.03
C THR A 16 -11.03 2.71 -8.63
N PRO A 17 -12.03 3.58 -8.41
CA PRO A 17 -12.68 3.71 -7.11
C PRO A 17 -13.23 2.38 -6.59
N SER A 18 -12.89 2.04 -5.34
CA SER A 18 -13.37 0.82 -4.70
C SER A 18 -14.74 1.01 -4.03
N LYS A 19 -15.66 0.08 -4.28
CA LYS A 19 -16.97 0.00 -3.59
C LYS A 19 -16.90 -0.65 -2.21
N ILE A 20 -15.74 -1.19 -1.83
CA ILE A 20 -15.54 -1.83 -0.53
C ILE A 20 -15.07 -0.76 0.46
N ASP A 21 -15.80 -0.57 1.56
CA ASP A 21 -15.48 0.43 2.59
C ASP A 21 -14.47 -0.04 3.64
N SER A 22 -14.39 -1.36 3.87
CA SER A 22 -13.53 -1.96 4.90
C SER A 22 -13.06 -3.35 4.49
N LEU A 23 -11.86 -3.74 4.93
CA LEU A 23 -11.31 -5.09 4.75
C LEU A 23 -11.17 -5.79 6.12
N PRO A 24 -11.47 -7.09 6.22
CA PRO A 24 -11.22 -7.86 7.43
C PRO A 24 -9.72 -8.09 7.64
N ASN A 25 -9.31 -8.35 8.89
CA ASN A 25 -7.94 -8.74 9.27
C ASN A 25 -6.84 -7.69 9.01
N LEU A 26 -7.17 -6.40 9.05
CA LEU A 26 -6.17 -5.33 9.04
C LEU A 26 -5.72 -5.00 10.46
N THR A 27 -4.44 -4.73 10.64
CA THR A 27 -3.95 -3.98 11.81
C THR A 27 -4.43 -2.53 11.74
N LEU A 28 -4.38 -1.81 12.87
CA LEU A 28 -4.78 -0.40 12.92
C LEU A 28 -4.02 0.48 11.90
N GLU A 29 -2.73 0.22 11.71
CA GLU A 29 -1.91 0.96 10.75
C GLU A 29 -2.26 0.63 9.30
N GLU A 30 -2.57 -0.64 9.01
CA GLU A 30 -3.04 -1.04 7.68
C GLU A 30 -4.42 -0.47 7.37
N GLU A 31 -5.32 -0.38 8.35
CA GLU A 31 -6.64 0.23 8.19
C GLU A 31 -6.52 1.73 7.88
N LYS A 32 -5.66 2.45 8.59
CA LYS A 32 -5.39 3.88 8.32
C LYS A 32 -4.87 4.09 6.89
N LEU A 33 -3.87 3.30 6.50
CA LEU A 33 -3.32 3.34 5.15
C LEU A 33 -4.38 3.01 4.10
N TYR A 34 -5.18 1.97 4.31
CA TYR A 34 -6.28 1.60 3.42
C TYR A 34 -7.28 2.74 3.25
N ARG A 35 -7.72 3.37 4.34
CA ARG A 35 -8.64 4.52 4.29
C ARG A 35 -8.03 5.69 3.51
N LYS A 36 -6.76 6.03 3.76
CA LYS A 36 -6.03 7.08 3.04
C LYS A 36 -6.00 6.81 1.53
N VAL A 37 -5.54 5.61 1.14
CA VAL A 37 -5.43 5.20 -0.27
C VAL A 37 -6.80 5.24 -0.94
N ARG A 38 -7.82 4.68 -0.28
CA ARG A 38 -9.18 4.61 -0.81
C ARG A 38 -9.81 5.99 -0.98
N SER A 39 -9.79 6.83 0.05
CA SER A 39 -10.46 8.15 0.04
C SER A 39 -9.89 9.08 -1.04
N ASN A 40 -8.62 8.92 -1.39
CA ASN A 40 -7.98 9.70 -2.44
C ASN A 40 -7.96 8.98 -3.80
N ASN A 41 -8.53 7.77 -3.89
CA ASN A 41 -8.46 6.90 -5.06
C ASN A 41 -7.01 6.67 -5.55
N TYR A 42 -6.06 6.56 -4.62
CA TYR A 42 -4.66 6.36 -4.96
C TYR A 42 -4.37 4.93 -5.38
N ARG A 43 -3.36 4.79 -6.24
CA ARG A 43 -2.89 3.51 -6.74
C ARG A 43 -1.38 3.45 -6.67
N LEU A 44 -0.85 2.37 -6.12
CA LEU A 44 0.57 2.05 -6.21
C LEU A 44 0.70 0.78 -7.04
N GLU A 45 1.29 0.90 -8.23
CA GLU A 45 1.56 -0.25 -9.08
C GLU A 45 2.74 -1.06 -8.56
N ARG A 46 2.66 -2.38 -8.66
CA ARG A 46 3.72 -3.28 -8.21
C ARG A 46 5.06 -2.97 -8.88
N GLU A 47 5.04 -2.56 -10.15
CA GLU A 47 6.24 -2.22 -10.93
C GLU A 47 7.00 -1.01 -10.37
N LYS A 48 6.34 -0.17 -9.56
CA LYS A 48 6.97 0.99 -8.89
C LYS A 48 7.77 0.61 -7.65
N ILE A 49 7.64 -0.62 -7.17
CA ILE A 49 8.39 -1.11 -6.01
C ILE A 49 9.60 -1.90 -6.51
N PRO A 50 10.85 -1.45 -6.25
CA PRO A 50 12.05 -2.16 -6.65
C PRO A 50 12.13 -3.57 -6.05
N ASN A 51 12.58 -4.53 -6.85
CA ASN A 51 12.72 -5.93 -6.41
C ASN A 51 13.63 -6.07 -5.17
N ASP A 52 14.71 -5.31 -5.09
CA ASP A 52 15.63 -5.34 -3.94
C ASP A 52 14.94 -4.92 -2.63
N HIS A 53 14.02 -3.97 -2.70
CA HIS A 53 13.21 -3.56 -1.54
C HIS A 53 12.27 -4.68 -1.11
N VAL A 54 11.63 -5.35 -2.07
CA VAL A 54 10.76 -6.50 -1.80
C VAL A 54 11.55 -7.64 -1.14
N ILE A 55 12.71 -8.00 -1.69
CA ILE A 55 13.59 -9.03 -1.14
C ILE A 55 14.02 -8.68 0.29
N LYS A 56 14.42 -7.42 0.54
CA LYS A 56 14.80 -6.93 1.86
C LYS A 56 13.67 -7.03 2.89
N ILE A 57 12.42 -6.79 2.49
CA ILE A 57 11.27 -6.93 3.40
C ILE A 57 11.02 -8.42 3.70
N LEU A 58 11.08 -9.28 2.68
CA LEU A 58 10.82 -10.71 2.83
C LEU A 58 11.89 -11.41 3.66
N SER A 59 13.17 -11.03 3.52
CA SER A 59 14.26 -11.61 4.30
C SER A 59 14.20 -11.25 5.79
N LYS A 60 13.59 -10.11 6.14
CA LYS A 60 13.36 -9.68 7.53
C LYS A 60 12.18 -10.37 8.21
N LYS A 61 11.37 -11.13 7.47
CA LYS A 61 10.19 -11.85 7.99
C LYS A 61 10.47 -13.33 8.31
N GLN A 62 11.72 -13.79 8.23
CA GLN A 62 12.16 -15.13 8.66
C GLN A 62 12.67 -15.10 10.10
#